data_AF-A0A6P0VU81-F1
#
_entry.id   AF-A0A6P0VU81-F1
#
_cell.length_a   1.000
_cell.length_b   1.000
_cell.length_c   1.000
_cell.angle_alpha   90.00
_cell.angle_beta   90.00
_cell.angle_gamma   90.00
#
_symmetry.space_group_name_H-M   'P 1'
#
loop_
_entity.id
_entity.type
_entity.pdbx_description
1 polymer ?
#
loop_
_entity_poly.entity_id
_entity_poly.type
_entity_poly.pdbx_seq_one_letter_code
_entity_poly.pdbx_strand_id
1 'polypeptide(L)'
;MSEKDLELASRIGRWASHFPEEWREYQDWLRDILASQSVLQQRHRAWQAVLIFRWRLLYFVVYVAGVILLNQLKSFFSVREVMVTQPILLNRYRYILQRTATLLAVAELTLCAIAALTGVMLAFYYQPTALGAYKSLTMIVHQVANGTIILSLHNIAGNGLIVLALIQIVVMFVGREFWLSWFTGWLSGICLTLTAIGLSWTAIVLTWEQTGFWRFKLELSIVASIPLVGSLLRDILSGGSGISSITLQHMYTLHSYFLAIAAILFSIIHLTALIFQEQNWKSQEARFSLAKLCSESAPSEDSASV
;
A
#
# COMPACT_ATOMS: atom_id res chain seq x y z
N MET A 1 5.04 40.04 6.85
CA MET A 1 4.28 38.88 7.38
C MET A 1 3.02 39.44 8.01
N SER A 2 1.85 39.00 7.54
CA SER A 2 0.53 39.50 7.94
C SER A 2 0.22 39.11 9.39
N GLU A 3 -0.63 39.87 10.08
CA GLU A 3 -1.14 39.52 11.42
C GLU A 3 -1.79 38.13 11.45
N LYS A 4 -2.39 37.72 10.32
CA LYS A 4 -2.95 36.38 10.12
C LYS A 4 -1.89 35.27 10.09
N ASP A 5 -0.68 35.58 9.61
CA ASP A 5 0.43 34.62 9.55
C ASP A 5 1.02 34.39 10.96
N LEU A 6 1.05 35.44 11.78
CA LEU A 6 1.45 35.38 13.19
C LEU A 6 0.45 34.57 14.02
N GLU A 7 -0.84 34.73 13.77
CA GLU A 7 -1.88 33.96 14.44
C GLU A 7 -1.82 32.46 14.06
N LEU A 8 -1.63 32.15 12.78
CA LEU A 8 -1.46 30.78 12.29
C LEU A 8 -0.24 30.10 12.94
N ALA A 9 0.90 30.79 12.99
CA ALA A 9 2.11 30.29 13.64
C ALA A 9 1.89 30.01 15.13
N SER A 10 1.14 30.88 15.84
CA SER A 10 0.82 30.67 17.26
C SER A 10 -0.07 29.45 17.49
N ARG A 11 -1.02 29.17 16.58
CA ARG A 11 -1.93 28.02 16.68
C ARG A 11 -1.19 26.71 16.39
N ILE A 12 -0.30 26.71 15.40
CA ILE A 12 0.55 25.55 15.08
C ILE A 12 1.53 25.28 16.23
N GLY A 13 2.09 26.33 16.85
CA GLY A 13 2.96 26.18 18.02
C GLY A 13 2.26 25.56 19.24
N ARG A 14 1.03 25.99 19.55
CA ARG A 14 0.21 25.40 20.63
C ARG A 14 -0.24 23.97 20.32
N TRP A 15 -0.48 23.64 19.06
CA TRP A 15 -0.82 22.29 18.64
C TRP A 15 0.41 21.35 18.73
N ALA A 16 1.58 21.81 18.27
CA ALA A 16 2.82 21.05 18.30
C ALA A 16 3.33 20.76 19.73
N SER A 17 2.99 21.60 20.71
CA SER A 17 3.37 21.39 22.12
C SER A 17 2.65 20.23 22.81
N HIS A 18 1.70 19.56 22.13
CA HIS A 18 0.99 18.38 22.65
C HIS A 18 1.68 17.04 22.35
N PHE A 19 2.76 17.03 21.55
CA PHE A 19 3.54 15.83 21.28
C PHE A 19 4.70 15.69 22.31
N PRO A 20 5.11 14.47 22.70
CA PRO A 20 6.06 14.25 23.80
C PRO A 20 7.44 14.88 23.54
N GLU A 21 8.24 15.05 24.60
CA GLU A 21 9.58 15.68 24.58
C GLU A 21 10.49 15.17 23.44
N GLU A 22 10.34 13.91 23.03
CA GLU A 22 11.06 13.28 21.92
C GLU A 22 10.88 14.03 20.58
N TRP A 23 9.74 14.68 20.34
CA TRP A 23 9.47 15.43 19.10
C TRP A 23 10.08 16.83 19.06
N ARG A 24 10.41 17.43 20.22
CA ARG A 24 11.05 18.76 20.27
C ARG A 24 12.47 18.70 19.73
N GLU A 25 13.24 17.68 20.09
CA GLU A 25 14.61 17.50 19.59
C GLU A 25 14.65 17.36 18.06
N TYR A 26 13.70 16.63 17.46
CA TYR A 26 13.62 16.51 16.00
C TYR A 26 13.23 17.83 15.31
N GLN A 27 12.34 18.61 15.93
CA GLN A 27 11.96 19.92 15.40
C GLN A 27 13.12 20.93 15.50
N ASP A 28 13.92 20.86 16.55
CA ASP A 28 15.12 21.68 16.72
C ASP A 28 16.20 21.30 15.71
N TRP A 29 16.46 20.00 15.53
CA TRP A 29 17.40 19.50 14.51
C TRP A 29 17.01 19.88 13.08
N LEU A 30 15.72 19.78 12.74
CA LEU A 30 15.22 20.17 11.42
C LEU A 30 15.39 21.67 11.19
N ARG A 31 15.10 22.50 12.22
CA ARG A 31 15.34 23.95 12.18
C ARG A 31 16.80 24.28 11.96
N ASP A 32 17.72 23.58 12.63
CA ASP A 32 19.17 23.79 12.47
C ASP A 32 19.68 23.38 11.09
N ILE A 33 19.18 22.28 10.53
CA ILE A 33 19.51 21.86 9.16
C ILE A 33 19.04 22.91 8.15
N LEU A 34 17.79 23.36 8.25
CA LEU A 34 17.23 24.38 7.36
C LEU A 34 17.94 25.73 7.50
N ALA A 35 18.23 26.16 8.73
CA ALA A 35 18.97 27.39 9.01
C ALA A 35 20.41 27.36 8.46
N SER A 36 21.02 26.17 8.38
CA SER A 36 22.39 26.02 7.86
C SER A 36 22.49 26.12 6.32
N GLN A 37 21.37 26.13 5.59
CA GLN A 37 21.38 26.18 4.13
C GLN A 37 22.03 27.47 3.58
N SER A 38 21.65 28.63 4.10
CA SER A 38 22.17 29.93 3.66
C SER A 38 23.67 30.07 3.97
N VAL A 39 24.08 29.59 5.15
CA VAL A 39 25.47 29.58 5.60
C VAL A 39 26.34 28.68 4.72
N LEU A 40 25.84 27.49 4.34
CA LEU A 40 26.56 26.57 3.45
C LEU A 40 26.71 27.14 2.03
N GLN A 41 25.69 27.84 1.53
CA GLN A 41 25.73 28.50 0.23
C GLN A 41 26.72 29.67 0.18
N GLN A 42 26.98 30.33 1.31
CA GLN A 42 27.96 31.41 1.41
C GLN A 42 29.40 30.88 1.51
N ARG A 43 29.59 29.69 2.12
CA ARG A 43 30.91 29.12 2.42
C ARG A 43 31.45 28.15 1.36
N HIS A 44 30.58 27.51 0.57
CA HIS A 44 30.95 26.49 -0.42
C HIS A 44 30.41 26.81 -1.81
N ARG A 45 31.01 26.22 -2.86
CA ARG A 45 30.46 26.32 -4.22
C ARG A 45 29.04 25.72 -4.25
N ALA A 46 28.15 26.30 -5.05
CA ALA A 46 26.72 25.95 -5.05
C ALA A 46 26.43 24.45 -5.11
N TRP A 47 27.16 23.69 -5.95
CA TRP A 47 26.97 22.24 -6.06
C TRP A 47 27.42 21.46 -4.81
N GLN A 48 28.49 21.91 -4.14
CA GLN A 48 28.99 21.31 -2.90
C GLN A 48 28.04 21.58 -1.73
N ALA A 49 27.53 22.81 -1.63
CA ALA A 49 26.56 23.20 -0.62
C ALA A 49 25.26 22.38 -0.73
N VAL A 50 24.75 22.18 -1.96
CA VAL A 50 23.57 21.35 -2.23
C VAL A 50 23.81 19.88 -1.87
N LEU A 51 25.00 19.34 -2.21
CA LEU A 51 25.33 17.96 -1.91
C LEU A 51 25.44 17.72 -0.39
N ILE A 52 26.15 18.59 0.33
CA ILE A 52 26.29 18.54 1.79
C ILE A 52 24.92 18.65 2.47
N PHE A 53 24.07 19.58 2.02
CA PHE A 53 22.72 19.75 2.54
C PHE A 53 21.85 18.50 2.32
N ARG A 54 21.88 17.92 1.11
CA ARG A 54 21.13 16.69 0.78
C ARG A 54 21.59 15.50 1.61
N TRP A 55 22.89 15.35 1.85
CA TRP A 55 23.43 14.30 2.72
C TRP A 55 22.99 14.47 4.18
N ARG A 56 22.96 15.69 4.71
CA ARG A 56 22.47 15.96 6.08
C ARG A 56 20.96 15.69 6.20
N LEU A 57 20.18 16.03 5.19
CA LEU A 57 18.75 15.72 5.14
C LEU A 57 18.49 14.21 5.05
N LEU A 58 19.24 13.49 4.21
CA LEU A 58 19.16 12.03 4.10
C LEU A 58 19.50 11.37 5.44
N TYR A 59 20.59 11.79 6.07
CA TYR A 59 20.99 11.28 7.39
C TYR A 59 19.89 11.52 8.44
N PHE A 60 19.29 12.71 8.47
CA PHE A 60 18.18 13.02 9.36
C PHE A 60 16.97 12.11 9.11
N VAL A 61 16.57 11.92 7.85
CA VAL A 61 15.44 11.04 7.50
C VAL A 61 15.72 9.59 7.89
N VAL A 62 16.93 9.08 7.65
CA VAL A 62 17.33 7.72 8.02
C VAL A 62 17.41 7.56 9.54
N TYR A 63 17.94 8.56 10.24
CA TYR A 63 18.01 8.59 11.70
C TYR A 63 16.60 8.58 12.32
N VAL A 64 15.70 9.45 11.87
CA VAL A 64 14.30 9.49 12.32
C VAL A 64 13.60 8.18 12.03
N ALA A 65 13.73 7.63 10.82
CA ALA A 65 13.14 6.33 10.47
C ALA A 65 13.70 5.20 11.34
N GLY A 66 15.01 5.21 11.60
CA GLY A 66 15.69 4.24 12.46
C GLY A 66 15.27 4.34 13.92
N VAL A 67 15.16 5.56 14.47
CA VAL A 67 14.69 5.76 15.85
C VAL A 67 13.22 5.41 15.97
N ILE A 68 12.36 5.78 15.01
CA ILE A 68 10.96 5.33 14.98
C ILE A 68 10.92 3.80 14.97
N LEU A 69 11.68 3.15 14.10
CA LEU A 69 11.73 1.68 14.03
C LEU A 69 12.20 1.05 15.35
N LEU A 70 13.24 1.61 15.98
CA LEU A 70 13.78 1.14 17.27
C LEU A 70 12.83 1.42 18.43
N ASN A 71 12.10 2.53 18.42
CA ASN A 71 11.11 2.87 19.44
C ASN A 71 9.85 2.02 19.29
N GLN A 72 9.46 1.68 18.04
CA GLN A 72 8.45 0.66 17.77
C GLN A 72 8.93 -0.74 18.21
N LEU A 73 10.23 -1.05 18.08
CA LEU A 73 10.82 -2.29 18.58
C LEU A 73 10.85 -2.34 20.13
N LYS A 74 11.13 -1.22 20.79
CA LYS A 74 11.11 -1.11 22.27
C LYS A 74 9.69 -1.14 22.82
N SER A 75 8.73 -0.48 22.17
CA SER A 75 7.31 -0.58 22.52
C SER A 75 6.79 -2.00 22.29
N PHE A 76 7.30 -2.71 21.28
CA PHE A 76 7.07 -4.13 21.04
C PHE A 76 7.52 -5.02 22.22
N PHE A 77 8.64 -4.70 22.89
CA PHE A 77 9.07 -5.42 24.10
C PHE A 77 8.36 -4.95 25.39
N SER A 78 7.99 -3.67 25.51
CA SER A 78 7.31 -3.10 26.70
C SER A 78 5.82 -3.48 26.79
N VAL A 79 5.15 -3.77 25.68
CA VAL A 79 3.75 -4.26 25.66
C VAL A 79 3.58 -5.62 26.35
N ARG A 80 4.66 -6.36 26.62
CA ARG A 80 4.62 -7.57 27.45
C ARG A 80 4.04 -7.29 28.85
N GLU A 81 4.22 -6.09 29.40
CA GLU A 81 3.69 -5.72 30.72
C GLU A 81 2.22 -5.27 30.67
N VAL A 82 1.78 -4.56 29.63
CA VAL A 82 0.35 -4.15 29.49
C VAL A 82 -0.54 -5.35 29.18
N MET A 83 -0.03 -6.36 28.46
CA MET A 83 -0.74 -7.61 28.12
C MET A 83 -1.28 -8.37 29.34
N VAL A 84 -0.73 -8.13 30.53
CA VAL A 84 -1.10 -8.80 31.79
C VAL A 84 -2.38 -8.23 32.42
N THR A 85 -2.78 -6.99 32.08
CA THR A 85 -3.81 -6.27 32.86
C THR A 85 -5.24 -6.30 32.29
N GLN A 86 -5.46 -6.52 30.99
CA GLN A 86 -6.80 -6.50 30.36
C GLN A 86 -6.94 -7.46 29.14
N PRO A 87 -6.93 -8.79 29.32
CA PRO A 87 -6.90 -9.76 28.22
C PRO A 87 -8.17 -9.79 27.34
N ILE A 88 -9.34 -9.47 27.89
CA ILE A 88 -10.64 -9.62 27.20
C ILE A 88 -10.85 -8.56 26.10
N LEU A 89 -10.53 -7.29 26.39
CA LEU A 89 -10.70 -6.19 25.43
C LEU A 89 -9.73 -6.29 24.25
N LEU A 90 -8.48 -6.69 24.53
CA LEU A 90 -7.46 -6.95 23.51
C LEU A 90 -7.85 -8.13 22.59
N ASN A 91 -8.42 -9.20 23.13
CA ASN A 91 -8.90 -10.32 22.33
C ASN A 91 -10.06 -9.92 21.41
N ARG A 92 -11.04 -9.15 21.92
CA ARG A 92 -12.17 -8.67 21.11
C ARG A 92 -11.70 -7.76 19.98
N TYR A 93 -10.78 -6.83 20.25
CA TYR A 93 -10.24 -5.92 19.24
C TYR A 93 -9.51 -6.67 18.12
N ARG A 94 -8.63 -7.61 18.48
CA ARG A 94 -7.87 -8.42 17.51
C ARG A 94 -8.79 -9.32 16.68
N TYR A 95 -9.81 -9.92 17.30
CA TYR A 95 -10.80 -10.72 16.59
C TYR A 95 -11.55 -9.90 15.53
N ILE A 96 -11.99 -8.69 15.89
CA ILE A 96 -12.69 -7.79 14.96
C ILE A 96 -11.79 -7.45 13.78
N LEU A 97 -10.53 -7.07 14.04
CA LEU A 97 -9.60 -6.68 12.97
C LEU A 97 -9.26 -7.83 12.02
N GLN A 98 -8.99 -9.03 12.54
CA GLN A 98 -8.76 -10.21 11.72
C GLN A 98 -9.99 -10.54 10.87
N ARG A 99 -11.18 -10.47 11.46
CA ARG A 99 -12.43 -10.72 10.73
C ARG A 99 -12.65 -9.67 9.65
N THR A 100 -12.37 -8.40 9.92
CA THR A 100 -12.44 -7.34 8.91
C THR A 100 -11.43 -7.56 7.78
N ALA A 101 -10.19 -7.98 8.10
CA ALA A 101 -9.18 -8.28 7.09
C ALA A 101 -9.62 -9.43 6.17
N THR A 102 -10.21 -10.51 6.71
CA THR A 102 -10.73 -11.61 5.90
C THR A 102 -11.91 -11.14 5.02
N LEU A 103 -12.82 -10.32 5.55
CA LEU A 103 -13.97 -9.80 4.77
C LEU A 103 -13.51 -8.87 3.64
N LEU A 104 -12.53 -8.02 3.90
CA LEU A 104 -11.91 -7.16 2.90
C LEU A 104 -11.24 -8.00 1.80
N ALA A 105 -10.47 -9.04 2.16
CA ALA A 105 -9.85 -9.93 1.17
C ALA A 105 -10.89 -10.68 0.30
N VAL A 106 -12.05 -11.05 0.84
CA VAL A 106 -13.16 -11.60 0.04
C VAL A 106 -13.70 -10.56 -0.94
N ALA A 107 -13.86 -9.31 -0.48
CA ALA A 107 -14.31 -8.21 -1.34
C ALA A 107 -13.28 -7.91 -2.45
N GLU A 108 -11.99 -7.89 -2.14
CA GLU A 108 -10.90 -7.72 -3.11
C GLU A 108 -10.92 -8.80 -4.19
N LEU A 109 -11.02 -10.08 -3.81
CA LEU A 109 -11.12 -11.18 -4.77
C LEU A 109 -12.37 -11.04 -5.66
N THR A 110 -13.49 -10.62 -5.07
CA THR A 110 -14.74 -10.39 -5.81
C THR A 110 -14.59 -9.27 -6.82
N LEU A 111 -14.01 -8.12 -6.43
CA LEU A 111 -13.74 -7.01 -7.35
C LEU A 111 -12.74 -7.41 -8.43
N CYS A 112 -11.70 -8.17 -8.08
CA CYS A 112 -10.74 -8.69 -9.04
C CYS A 112 -11.41 -9.61 -10.08
N ALA A 113 -12.32 -10.49 -9.65
CA ALA A 113 -13.08 -11.35 -10.53
C ALA A 113 -14.02 -10.56 -11.45
N ILE A 114 -14.71 -9.55 -10.92
CA ILE A 114 -15.57 -8.65 -11.71
C ILE A 114 -14.72 -7.89 -12.75
N ALA A 115 -13.59 -7.30 -12.34
CA ALA A 115 -12.69 -6.59 -13.24
C ALA A 115 -12.14 -7.52 -14.33
N ALA A 116 -11.72 -8.74 -14.00
CA ALA A 116 -11.24 -9.71 -14.97
C ALA A 116 -12.33 -10.13 -15.98
N LEU A 117 -13.53 -10.46 -15.49
CA LEU A 117 -14.64 -10.88 -16.35
C LEU A 117 -15.07 -9.75 -17.30
N THR A 118 -15.29 -8.55 -16.77
CA THR A 118 -15.64 -7.37 -17.57
C THR A 118 -14.51 -6.97 -18.51
N GLY A 119 -13.25 -7.13 -18.11
CA GLY A 119 -12.07 -6.88 -18.95
C GLY A 119 -12.02 -7.80 -20.15
N VAL A 120 -12.30 -9.10 -19.96
CA VAL A 120 -12.43 -10.07 -21.06
C VAL A 120 -13.58 -9.69 -22.00
N MET A 121 -14.72 -9.22 -21.48
CA MET A 121 -15.83 -8.76 -22.31
C MET A 121 -15.43 -7.54 -23.17
N LEU A 122 -14.70 -6.58 -22.60
CA LEU A 122 -14.18 -5.41 -23.33
C LEU A 122 -13.13 -5.81 -24.39
N ALA A 123 -12.31 -6.82 -24.09
CA ALA A 123 -11.26 -7.31 -24.97
C ALA A 123 -11.78 -7.83 -26.33
N PHE A 124 -13.03 -8.29 -26.42
CA PHE A 124 -13.63 -8.70 -27.70
C PHE A 124 -13.79 -7.55 -28.71
N TYR A 125 -13.88 -6.30 -28.22
CA TYR A 125 -14.16 -5.13 -29.05
C TYR A 125 -13.00 -4.13 -29.09
N TYR A 126 -12.17 -4.09 -28.04
CA TYR A 126 -11.10 -3.11 -27.91
C TYR A 126 -9.93 -3.37 -28.87
N GLN A 127 -9.43 -2.29 -29.50
CA GLN A 127 -8.31 -2.36 -30.45
C GLN A 127 -7.10 -1.58 -29.92
N PRO A 128 -6.02 -2.23 -29.47
CA PRO A 128 -4.86 -1.57 -28.87
C PRO A 128 -3.91 -0.95 -29.92
N THR A 129 -4.43 -0.04 -30.74
CA THR A 129 -3.66 0.71 -31.75
C THR A 129 -3.96 2.20 -31.67
N ALA A 130 -3.02 3.06 -32.05
CA ALA A 130 -3.18 4.52 -31.91
C ALA A 130 -4.39 5.08 -32.70
N LEU A 131 -4.76 4.42 -33.81
CA LEU A 131 -5.93 4.78 -34.61
C LEU A 131 -7.23 4.10 -34.13
N GLY A 132 -7.12 2.99 -33.40
CA GLY A 132 -8.25 2.14 -33.01
C GLY A 132 -8.69 2.25 -31.55
N ALA A 133 -7.79 2.60 -30.62
CA ALA A 133 -8.04 2.52 -29.18
C ALA A 133 -9.22 3.40 -28.76
N TYR A 134 -9.14 4.71 -29.00
CA TYR A 134 -10.23 5.63 -28.69
C TYR A 134 -11.52 5.29 -29.45
N LYS A 135 -11.40 5.00 -30.76
CA LYS A 135 -12.56 4.67 -31.60
C LYS A 135 -13.30 3.41 -31.11
N SER A 136 -12.56 2.37 -30.75
CA SER A 136 -13.13 1.11 -30.23
C SER A 136 -13.82 1.32 -28.89
N LEU A 137 -13.26 2.14 -27.99
CA LEU A 137 -13.94 2.50 -26.74
C LEU A 137 -15.22 3.30 -26.98
N THR A 138 -15.21 4.28 -27.89
CA THR A 138 -16.45 5.01 -28.23
C THR A 138 -17.51 4.09 -28.82
N MET A 139 -17.12 3.10 -29.61
CA MET A 139 -18.01 2.07 -30.16
C MET A 139 -18.59 1.18 -29.04
N ILE A 140 -17.77 0.75 -28.07
CA ILE A 140 -18.24 0.01 -26.90
C ILE A 140 -19.32 0.80 -26.14
N VAL A 141 -19.08 2.09 -25.89
CA VAL A 141 -20.02 2.93 -25.12
C VAL A 141 -21.34 3.16 -25.86
N HIS A 142 -21.31 3.37 -27.18
CA HIS A 142 -22.49 3.86 -27.92
C HIS A 142 -23.20 2.79 -28.76
N GLN A 143 -22.52 1.71 -29.14
CA GLN A 143 -23.02 0.75 -30.13
C GLN A 143 -23.12 -0.68 -29.60
N VAL A 144 -22.36 -1.04 -28.57
CA VAL A 144 -22.43 -2.37 -27.94
C VAL A 144 -23.53 -2.37 -26.87
N ALA A 145 -24.42 -3.38 -26.92
CA ALA A 145 -25.46 -3.55 -25.91
C ALA A 145 -24.85 -3.66 -24.51
N ASN A 146 -25.30 -2.82 -23.58
CA ASN A 146 -24.77 -2.71 -22.21
C ASN A 146 -23.27 -2.37 -22.11
N GLY A 147 -22.61 -1.93 -23.20
CA GLY A 147 -21.17 -1.68 -23.19
C GLY A 147 -20.74 -0.61 -22.18
N THR A 148 -21.53 0.46 -22.02
CA THR A 148 -21.31 1.47 -20.97
C THR A 148 -21.34 0.88 -19.56
N ILE A 149 -22.27 -0.05 -19.30
CA ILE A 149 -22.38 -0.69 -17.98
C ILE A 149 -21.16 -1.58 -17.73
N ILE A 150 -20.76 -2.38 -18.73
CA ILE A 150 -19.59 -3.27 -18.63
C ILE A 150 -18.31 -2.45 -18.40
N LEU A 151 -18.11 -1.38 -19.17
CA LEU A 151 -16.96 -0.49 -19.01
C LEU A 151 -16.97 0.21 -17.65
N SER A 152 -18.14 0.66 -17.18
CA SER A 152 -18.28 1.30 -15.87
C SER A 152 -17.98 0.32 -14.74
N LEU A 153 -18.50 -0.91 -14.81
CA LEU A 153 -18.22 -1.96 -13.85
C LEU A 153 -16.73 -2.31 -13.80
N HIS A 154 -16.07 -2.40 -14.96
CA HIS A 154 -14.63 -2.64 -15.04
C HIS A 154 -13.84 -1.54 -14.31
N ASN A 155 -14.16 -0.28 -14.59
CA ASN A 155 -13.51 0.88 -13.96
C ASN A 155 -13.78 0.96 -12.45
N ILE A 156 -15.03 0.75 -12.03
CA ILE A 156 -15.41 0.77 -10.60
C ILE A 156 -14.74 -0.38 -9.86
N ALA A 157 -14.72 -1.59 -10.43
CA ALA A 157 -14.08 -2.74 -9.82
C ALA A 157 -12.57 -2.56 -9.68
N GLY A 158 -11.88 -2.06 -10.72
CA GLY A 158 -10.45 -1.77 -10.67
C GLY A 158 -10.08 -0.70 -9.64
N ASN A 159 -10.80 0.42 -9.61
CA ASN A 159 -10.57 1.49 -8.63
C ASN A 159 -10.92 1.03 -7.21
N GLY A 160 -12.02 0.29 -7.06
CA GLY A 160 -12.42 -0.29 -5.78
C GLY A 160 -11.38 -1.26 -5.24
N LEU A 161 -10.78 -2.10 -6.09
CA LEU A 161 -9.72 -3.03 -5.70
C LEU A 161 -8.52 -2.29 -5.09
N ILE A 162 -8.10 -1.17 -5.68
CA ILE A 162 -6.99 -0.36 -5.14
C ILE A 162 -7.34 0.23 -3.78
N VAL A 163 -8.54 0.81 -3.65
CA VAL A 163 -8.99 1.41 -2.39
C VAL A 163 -9.06 0.36 -1.29
N LEU A 164 -9.67 -0.80 -1.56
CA LEU A 164 -9.77 -1.88 -0.58
C LEU A 164 -8.39 -2.45 -0.23
N ALA A 165 -7.51 -2.68 -1.20
CA ALA A 165 -6.15 -3.16 -0.95
C ALA A 165 -5.33 -2.20 -0.07
N LEU A 166 -5.48 -0.88 -0.26
CA LEU A 166 -4.85 0.11 0.61
C LEU A 166 -5.43 0.07 2.03
N ILE A 167 -6.75 -0.02 2.18
CA ILE A 167 -7.41 -0.16 3.49
C ILE A 167 -6.96 -1.47 4.17
N GLN A 168 -6.83 -2.56 3.42
CA GLN A 168 -6.40 -3.86 3.91
C GLN A 168 -5.01 -3.80 4.55
N ILE A 169 -4.05 -3.13 3.90
CA ILE A 169 -2.72 -2.91 4.48
C ILE A 169 -2.82 -2.15 5.81
N VAL A 170 -3.68 -1.13 5.91
CA VAL A 170 -3.90 -0.39 7.16
C VAL A 170 -4.53 -1.28 8.23
N VAL A 171 -5.55 -2.07 7.89
CA VAL A 171 -6.22 -2.98 8.83
C VAL A 171 -5.25 -4.02 9.37
N MET A 172 -4.47 -4.67 8.51
CA MET A 172 -3.44 -5.64 8.92
C MET A 172 -2.35 -4.98 9.77
N PHE A 173 -1.96 -3.74 9.43
CA PHE A 173 -0.97 -2.97 10.20
C PHE A 173 -1.46 -2.69 11.61
N VAL A 174 -2.67 -2.17 11.74
CA VAL A 174 -3.30 -1.83 13.01
C VAL A 174 -3.61 -3.10 13.84
N GLY A 175 -3.92 -4.23 13.18
CA GLY A 175 -4.09 -5.54 13.80
C GLY A 175 -2.84 -6.10 14.47
N ARG A 176 -1.67 -5.46 14.24
CA ARG A 176 -0.35 -5.89 14.73
C ARG A 176 -0.04 -7.33 14.33
N GLU A 177 -0.45 -7.69 13.13
CA GLU A 177 -0.34 -9.02 12.55
C GLU A 177 1.07 -9.26 11.97
N PHE A 178 2.13 -8.81 12.66
CA PHE A 178 3.52 -8.81 12.13
C PHE A 178 4.32 -10.08 12.49
N TRP A 179 3.65 -11.15 12.88
CA TRP A 179 4.32 -12.40 13.24
C TRP A 179 4.74 -13.18 12.01
N LEU A 180 5.76 -14.04 12.14
CA LEU A 180 6.27 -14.87 11.05
C LEU A 180 5.15 -15.70 10.36
N SER A 181 4.11 -16.09 11.11
CA SER A 181 2.95 -16.81 10.58
C SER A 181 2.13 -16.00 9.58
N TRP A 182 2.21 -14.67 9.62
CA TRP A 182 1.50 -13.74 8.74
C TRP A 182 2.35 -13.28 7.55
N PHE A 183 3.61 -13.74 7.43
CA PHE A 183 4.51 -13.32 6.37
C PHE A 183 3.91 -13.51 4.97
N THR A 184 3.25 -14.65 4.74
CA THR A 184 2.56 -14.95 3.48
C THR A 184 1.38 -14.00 3.24
N GLY A 185 0.60 -13.67 4.27
CA GLY A 185 -0.50 -12.70 4.21
C GLY A 185 0.01 -11.30 3.86
N TRP A 186 1.07 -10.83 4.51
CA TRP A 186 1.68 -9.53 4.24
C TRP A 186 2.27 -9.44 2.84
N LEU A 187 3.08 -10.42 2.44
CA LEU A 187 3.73 -10.41 1.14
C LEU A 187 2.70 -10.47 0.02
N SER A 188 1.70 -11.34 0.12
CA SER A 188 0.62 -11.42 -0.86
C SER A 188 -0.22 -10.14 -0.91
N GLY A 189 -0.54 -9.51 0.22
CA GLY A 189 -1.30 -8.25 0.26
C GLY A 189 -0.54 -7.08 -0.35
N ILE A 190 0.76 -6.96 -0.06
CA ILE A 190 1.62 -5.94 -0.68
C ILE A 190 1.74 -6.18 -2.19
N CYS A 191 2.01 -7.42 -2.61
CA CYS A 191 2.09 -7.77 -4.03
C CYS A 191 0.77 -7.51 -4.76
N LEU A 192 -0.37 -7.85 -4.15
CA LEU A 192 -1.70 -7.54 -4.70
C LEU A 192 -1.91 -6.04 -4.86
N THR A 193 -1.57 -5.26 -3.83
CA THR A 193 -1.69 -3.79 -3.84
C THR A 193 -0.84 -3.17 -4.95
N LEU A 194 0.43 -3.57 -5.06
CA LEU A 194 1.33 -3.10 -6.12
C LEU A 194 0.84 -3.51 -7.51
N THR A 195 0.31 -4.73 -7.65
CA THR A 195 -0.25 -5.20 -8.92
C THR A 195 -1.51 -4.42 -9.31
N ALA A 196 -2.39 -4.11 -8.35
CA ALA A 196 -3.58 -3.30 -8.59
C ALA A 196 -3.23 -1.86 -9.01
N ILE A 197 -2.22 -1.25 -8.38
CA ILE A 197 -1.68 0.05 -8.82
C ILE A 197 -1.07 -0.06 -10.23
N GLY A 198 -0.34 -1.14 -10.52
CA GLY A 198 0.21 -1.40 -11.86
C GLY A 198 -0.87 -1.57 -12.94
N LEU A 199 -1.99 -2.23 -12.61
CA LEU A 199 -3.15 -2.35 -13.49
C LEU A 199 -3.74 -0.97 -13.81
N SER A 200 -3.95 -0.13 -12.81
CA SER A 200 -4.43 1.24 -13.04
C SER A 200 -3.43 2.06 -13.86
N TRP A 201 -2.14 1.97 -13.55
CA TRP A 201 -1.10 2.68 -14.27
C TRP A 201 -1.05 2.32 -15.77
N THR A 202 -1.07 1.02 -16.09
CA THR A 202 -1.10 0.54 -17.47
C THR A 202 -2.39 0.94 -18.21
N ALA A 203 -3.52 1.03 -17.51
CA ALA A 203 -4.80 1.44 -18.09
C ALA A 203 -4.85 2.92 -18.51
N ILE A 204 -4.04 3.82 -17.90
CA ILE A 204 -4.06 5.26 -18.18
C ILE A 204 -3.90 5.57 -19.67
N VAL A 205 -3.07 4.80 -20.38
CA VAL A 205 -2.81 5.04 -21.80
C VAL A 205 -3.76 4.25 -22.71
N LEU A 206 -4.49 3.25 -22.20
CA LEU A 206 -5.39 2.41 -23.01
C LEU A 206 -6.65 3.17 -23.46
N THR A 207 -7.05 4.23 -22.77
CA THR A 207 -8.14 5.09 -23.28
C THR A 207 -7.74 5.90 -24.50
N TRP A 208 -6.42 6.10 -24.67
CA TRP A 208 -5.81 6.93 -25.71
C TRP A 208 -6.36 8.36 -25.75
N GLU A 209 -6.78 8.86 -24.59
CA GLU A 209 -7.15 10.25 -24.39
C GLU A 209 -5.90 11.14 -24.22
N GLN A 210 -6.03 12.43 -24.54
CA GLN A 210 -4.93 13.40 -24.48
C GLN A 210 -4.29 13.46 -23.08
N THR A 211 -5.11 13.47 -22.03
CA THR A 211 -4.67 13.50 -20.63
C THR A 211 -3.87 12.26 -20.26
N GLY A 212 -4.36 11.07 -20.65
CA GLY A 212 -3.69 9.79 -20.44
C GLY A 212 -2.35 9.71 -21.18
N PHE A 213 -2.31 10.14 -22.43
CA PHE A 213 -1.09 10.18 -23.24
C PHE A 213 0.01 11.04 -22.60
N TRP A 214 -0.30 12.29 -22.23
CA TRP A 214 0.69 13.20 -21.65
C TRP A 214 1.15 12.76 -20.26
N ARG A 215 0.23 12.23 -19.45
CA ARG A 215 0.57 11.65 -18.14
C ARG A 215 1.51 10.47 -18.30
N PHE A 216 1.20 9.52 -19.17
CA PHE A 216 2.04 8.36 -19.42
C PHE A 216 3.43 8.76 -19.93
N LYS A 217 3.51 9.79 -20.79
CA LYS A 217 4.79 10.36 -21.25
C LYS A 217 5.64 10.93 -20.12
N LEU A 218 5.02 11.63 -19.17
CA LEU A 218 5.71 12.13 -17.97
C LEU A 218 6.20 10.99 -17.09
N GLU A 219 5.35 9.99 -16.83
CA GLU A 219 5.70 8.84 -16.00
C GLU A 219 6.81 7.97 -16.63
N LEU A 220 6.80 7.77 -17.96
CA LEU A 220 7.91 7.12 -18.67
C LEU A 220 9.23 7.89 -18.54
N SER A 221 9.17 9.22 -18.44
CA SER A 221 10.37 10.04 -18.23
C SER A 221 10.94 9.83 -16.83
N ILE A 222 10.10 9.56 -15.83
CA ILE A 222 10.52 9.16 -14.47
C ILE A 222 11.15 7.78 -14.51
N VAL A 223 10.55 6.80 -15.21
CA VAL A 223 11.13 5.46 -15.39
C VAL A 223 12.51 5.55 -16.06
N ALA A 224 12.65 6.38 -17.09
CA ALA A 224 13.92 6.61 -17.77
C ALA A 224 15.02 7.21 -16.88
N SER A 225 14.63 7.88 -15.78
CA SER A 225 15.58 8.48 -14.83
C SER A 225 16.21 7.47 -13.85
N ILE A 226 15.71 6.22 -13.82
CA ILE A 226 16.28 5.17 -12.98
C ILE A 226 17.70 4.84 -13.47
N PRO A 227 18.74 4.95 -12.63
CA PRO A 227 20.11 4.66 -13.03
C PRO A 227 20.27 3.22 -13.57
N LEU A 228 21.16 3.04 -14.54
CA LEU A 228 21.54 1.76 -15.16
C LEU A 228 20.46 1.10 -16.04
N VAL A 229 19.21 1.02 -15.56
CA VAL A 229 18.14 0.22 -16.21
C VAL A 229 17.02 1.06 -16.80
N GLY A 230 16.92 2.36 -16.48
CA GLY A 230 15.76 3.18 -16.83
C GLY A 230 15.51 3.34 -18.32
N SER A 231 16.55 3.56 -19.13
CA SER A 231 16.43 3.69 -20.59
C SER A 231 15.92 2.40 -21.23
N LEU A 232 16.49 1.26 -20.83
CA LEU A 232 16.05 -0.06 -21.29
C LEU A 232 14.58 -0.32 -20.93
N LEU A 233 14.17 -0.04 -19.68
CA LEU A 233 12.79 -0.22 -19.25
C LEU A 233 11.84 0.68 -20.04
N ARG A 234 12.18 1.96 -20.23
CA ARG A 234 11.39 2.87 -21.06
C ARG A 234 11.22 2.32 -22.47
N ASP A 235 12.28 1.83 -23.10
CA ASP A 235 12.24 1.34 -24.47
C ASP A 235 11.43 0.05 -24.58
N ILE A 236 11.51 -0.86 -23.61
CA ILE A 236 10.65 -2.04 -23.52
C ILE A 236 9.18 -1.63 -23.39
N LEU A 237 8.87 -0.68 -22.52
CA LEU A 237 7.48 -0.24 -22.28
C LEU A 237 6.91 0.53 -23.49
N SER A 238 7.71 1.40 -24.10
CA SER A 238 7.27 2.26 -25.21
C SER A 238 7.41 1.63 -26.59
N GLY A 239 8.28 0.64 -26.78
CA GLY A 239 8.66 0.14 -28.10
C GLY A 239 9.67 1.05 -28.82
N GLY A 240 10.37 1.95 -28.11
CA GLY A 240 11.50 2.73 -28.61
C GLY A 240 11.25 4.22 -28.78
N SER A 241 11.26 4.71 -30.04
CA SER A 241 11.40 6.15 -30.40
C SER A 241 10.29 7.09 -29.90
N GLY A 242 9.21 6.55 -29.32
CA GLY A 242 8.13 7.34 -28.72
C GLY A 242 6.90 6.50 -28.40
N ILE A 243 5.87 7.16 -27.86
CA ILE A 243 4.57 6.54 -27.59
C ILE A 243 3.82 6.34 -28.91
N SER A 244 3.46 5.10 -29.23
CA SER A 244 2.86 4.68 -30.51
C SER A 244 1.89 3.51 -30.33
N SER A 245 1.38 2.95 -31.44
CA SER A 245 0.59 1.71 -31.41
C SER A 245 1.32 0.54 -30.75
N ILE A 246 2.65 0.47 -30.89
CA ILE A 246 3.46 -0.59 -30.23
C ILE A 246 3.38 -0.43 -28.71
N THR A 247 3.46 0.81 -28.21
CA THR A 247 3.28 1.10 -26.78
C THR A 247 1.92 0.63 -26.27
N LEU A 248 0.85 0.92 -27.00
CA LEU A 248 -0.50 0.48 -26.66
C LEU A 248 -0.59 -1.05 -26.60
N GLN A 249 0.02 -1.74 -27.57
CA GLN A 249 0.05 -3.19 -27.59
C GLN A 249 0.81 -3.75 -26.37
N HIS A 250 1.98 -3.19 -26.03
CA HIS A 250 2.73 -3.59 -24.84
C HIS A 250 1.96 -3.33 -23.55
N MET A 251 1.35 -2.15 -23.38
CA MET A 251 0.57 -1.82 -22.19
C MET A 251 -0.68 -2.67 -22.06
N TYR A 252 -1.37 -2.93 -23.17
CA TYR A 252 -2.53 -3.83 -23.19
C TYR A 252 -2.11 -5.26 -22.84
N THR A 253 -0.95 -5.69 -23.34
CA THR A 253 -0.43 -7.02 -23.07
C THR A 253 -0.08 -7.19 -21.59
N LEU A 254 0.64 -6.20 -21.03
CA LEU A 254 0.98 -6.15 -19.60
C LEU A 254 -0.25 -6.09 -18.71
N HIS A 255 -1.22 -5.23 -19.05
CA HIS A 255 -2.46 -5.06 -18.30
C HIS A 255 -3.28 -6.37 -18.27
N SER A 256 -3.60 -6.90 -19.45
CA SER A 256 -4.60 -7.96 -19.61
C SER A 256 -4.05 -9.37 -19.35
N TYR A 257 -2.79 -9.65 -19.69
CA TYR A 257 -2.25 -11.01 -19.59
C TYR A 257 -1.33 -11.18 -18.38
N PHE A 258 -0.50 -10.20 -18.05
CA PHE A 258 0.47 -10.36 -16.97
C PHE A 258 -0.10 -9.90 -15.63
N LEU A 259 -0.50 -8.62 -15.55
CA LEU A 259 -0.93 -8.02 -14.31
C LEU A 259 -2.32 -8.51 -13.87
N ALA A 260 -3.26 -8.70 -14.79
CA ALA A 260 -4.59 -9.20 -14.43
C ALA A 260 -4.53 -10.63 -13.86
N ILE A 261 -3.74 -11.51 -14.47
CA ILE A 261 -3.52 -12.87 -13.96
C ILE A 261 -2.80 -12.82 -12.61
N ALA A 262 -1.76 -12.00 -12.47
CA ALA A 262 -1.05 -11.83 -11.21
C ALA A 262 -1.98 -11.33 -10.09
N ALA A 263 -2.89 -10.39 -10.36
CA ALA A 263 -3.85 -9.88 -9.38
C ALA A 263 -4.82 -10.97 -8.91
N ILE A 264 -5.33 -11.81 -9.81
CA ILE A 264 -6.18 -12.96 -9.44
C ILE A 264 -5.39 -13.94 -8.56
N LEU A 265 -4.15 -14.28 -8.95
CA LEU A 265 -3.33 -15.20 -8.17
C LEU A 265 -3.02 -14.66 -6.78
N PHE A 266 -2.58 -13.39 -6.69
CA PHE A 266 -2.26 -12.78 -5.40
C PHE A 266 -3.50 -12.62 -4.51
N SER A 267 -4.68 -12.30 -5.05
CA SER A 267 -5.91 -12.22 -4.26
C SER A 267 -6.34 -13.59 -3.70
N ILE A 268 -6.22 -14.67 -4.47
CA ILE A 268 -6.48 -16.04 -3.97
C ILE A 268 -5.48 -16.41 -2.87
N ILE A 269 -4.18 -16.19 -3.10
CA ILE A 269 -3.14 -16.48 -2.10
C ILE A 269 -3.38 -15.67 -0.83
N HIS A 270 -3.69 -14.38 -0.97
CA HIS A 270 -3.94 -13.48 0.15
C HIS A 270 -5.12 -13.94 1.00
N LEU A 271 -6.28 -14.18 0.37
CA LEU A 271 -7.46 -14.67 1.08
C LEU A 271 -7.18 -16.01 1.79
N THR A 272 -6.50 -16.93 1.11
CA THR A 272 -6.17 -18.25 1.69
C THR A 272 -5.25 -18.11 2.91
N ALA A 273 -4.24 -17.24 2.82
CA ALA A 273 -3.32 -16.97 3.93
C ALA A 273 -4.06 -16.41 5.16
N LEU A 274 -5.00 -15.48 4.97
CA LEU A 274 -5.79 -14.92 6.06
C LEU A 274 -6.75 -15.93 6.68
N ILE A 275 -7.42 -16.75 5.86
CA ILE A 275 -8.31 -17.81 6.35
C ILE A 275 -7.52 -18.83 7.19
N PHE A 276 -6.37 -19.27 6.69
CA PHE A 276 -5.52 -20.22 7.40
C PHE A 276 -5.08 -19.66 8.77
N GLN A 277 -4.76 -18.38 8.79
CA GLN A 277 -4.35 -17.71 10.00
C GLN A 277 -5.51 -17.50 11.01
N GLU A 278 -6.73 -17.23 10.53
CA GLU A 278 -7.95 -17.19 11.34
C GLU A 278 -8.25 -18.58 11.97
N GLN A 279 -8.05 -19.66 11.20
CA GLN A 279 -8.22 -21.03 11.69
C GLN A 279 -7.18 -21.41 12.75
N ASN A 280 -5.91 -21.06 12.50
CA ASN A 280 -4.83 -21.29 13.47
C ASN A 280 -5.10 -20.59 14.80
N TRP A 281 -5.56 -19.33 14.75
CA TRP A 281 -5.95 -18.59 15.95
C TRP A 281 -7.04 -19.32 16.75
N LYS A 282 -8.15 -19.72 16.09
CA LYS A 282 -9.24 -20.47 16.74
C LYS A 282 -8.77 -21.76 17.37
N SER A 283 -7.86 -22.48 16.71
CA SER A 283 -7.30 -23.73 17.25
C SER A 283 -6.44 -23.50 18.50
N GLN A 284 -5.67 -22.41 18.56
CA GLN A 284 -4.86 -22.06 19.73
C GLN A 284 -5.74 -21.66 20.91
N GLU A 285 -6.79 -20.87 20.67
CA GLU A 285 -7.74 -20.45 21.70
C GLU A 285 -8.52 -21.63 22.30
N ALA A 286 -8.90 -22.61 21.47
CA ALA A 286 -9.52 -23.86 21.92
C ALA A 286 -8.56 -24.68 22.81
N ARG A 287 -7.29 -24.81 22.40
CA ARG A 287 -6.26 -25.52 23.19
C ARG A 287 -6.01 -24.86 24.54
N PHE A 288 -5.95 -23.53 24.58
CA PHE A 288 -5.76 -22.78 25.83
C PHE A 288 -6.95 -22.94 26.78
N SER A 289 -8.17 -22.85 26.25
CA SER A 289 -9.40 -23.08 27.03
C SER A 289 -9.45 -24.49 27.62
N LEU A 290 -9.09 -25.52 26.83
CA LEU A 290 -9.02 -26.91 27.31
C LEU A 290 -7.95 -27.08 28.39
N ALA A 291 -6.74 -26.52 28.20
CA ALA A 291 -5.68 -26.60 29.19
C ALA A 291 -6.07 -25.96 30.53
N LYS A 292 -6.78 -24.82 30.48
CA LYS A 292 -7.32 -24.16 31.67
C LYS A 292 -8.33 -25.04 32.41
N LEU A 293 -9.30 -25.61 31.70
CA LEU A 293 -10.29 -26.52 32.29
C LEU A 293 -9.64 -27.76 32.91
N CYS A 294 -8.64 -28.35 32.25
CA CYS A 294 -7.88 -29.47 32.81
C CYS A 294 -7.15 -29.08 34.10
N SER A 295 -6.54 -27.89 34.15
CA SER A 295 -5.86 -27.39 35.36
C SER A 295 -6.82 -27.10 36.52
N GLU A 296 -8.04 -26.65 36.25
CA GLU A 296 -9.07 -26.41 37.26
C GLU A 296 -9.74 -27.71 37.74
N SER A 297 -9.77 -28.75 36.89
CA SER A 297 -10.31 -30.08 37.23
C SER A 297 -9.32 -31.00 37.95
N ALA A 298 -8.04 -30.62 38.04
CA ALA A 298 -7.03 -31.42 38.73
C ALA A 298 -7.30 -31.39 40.25
N PRO A 299 -7.35 -32.54 40.94
CA PRO A 299 -7.54 -32.56 42.39
C PRO A 299 -6.40 -31.81 43.08
N SER A 300 -6.74 -30.93 44.03
CA SER A 300 -5.74 -30.27 44.87
C SER A 300 -4.93 -31.34 45.61
N GLU A 301 -3.61 -31.31 45.51
CA GLU A 301 -2.71 -32.24 46.22
C GLU A 301 -2.96 -32.26 47.75
N ASP A 302 -3.63 -31.24 48.30
CA ASP A 302 -4.04 -31.15 49.71
C ASP A 302 -5.16 -32.13 50.15
N SER A 303 -5.86 -32.82 49.25
CA SER A 303 -6.92 -33.77 49.62
C SER A 303 -6.46 -35.23 49.73
N ALA A 304 -5.16 -35.51 49.53
CA ALA A 304 -4.60 -36.87 49.56
C ALA A 304 -3.84 -37.23 50.85
N SER A 305 -3.82 -36.35 51.86
CA SER A 305 -3.07 -36.53 53.11
C SER A 305 -3.94 -36.64 54.37
N VAL A 306 -5.13 -37.24 54.30
CA VAL A 306 -5.97 -37.55 55.47
C VAL A 306 -6.21 -39.05 55.57
#